data_AF-A0A842P9B5-F1
#
_entry.id   AF-A0A842P9B5-F1
#
_cell.length_a   1.000
_cell.length_b   1.000
_cell.length_c   1.000
_cell.angle_alpha   90.00
_cell.angle_beta   90.00
_cell.angle_gamma   90.00
#
_symmetry.space_group_name_H-M   'P 1'
#
loop_
_entity.id
_entity.type
_entity.pdbx_description
1 polymer ?
#
loop_
_entity_poly.entity_id
_entity_poly.type
_entity_poly.pdbx_seq_one_letter_code
_entity_poly.pdbx_strand_id
1 'polypeptide(L)'
;AADACGIYTGPCCFLDDTCEILSAADCLVAEGEYKGDNLTCADVNDCLPIPGACCFADSCLDNTTDQDCAAFGGLFMGESTDCMSIECANTDQVGPSDGSMLDGNITASQIFEVANEAYNIATLDNFSFDSETIITSIEAVIDGWNGYSDISSITNYTVSIYSSTAAAGSDLVGDVYSIDIVTPAILTWTGEGELIGLNINAVLPAGEYYFAVIPWNDFSVAGQTGIAGSTLGDGSFWQANPNGGFGFGTVQEGTGNAAYRINTQ
;
A
#
# COMPACT_ATOMS: atom_id res chain seq x y z
N ALA A 1 9.83 35.51 -19.93
CA ALA A 1 9.63 36.42 -21.07
C ALA A 1 10.59 35.98 -22.18
N ALA A 2 10.08 35.65 -23.37
CA ALA A 2 10.90 35.09 -24.45
C ALA A 2 11.85 36.17 -25.04
N ASP A 3 13.15 35.91 -25.00
CA ASP A 3 14.11 36.67 -25.82
C ASP A 3 14.04 36.21 -27.28
N ALA A 4 14.34 37.13 -28.19
CA ALA A 4 13.95 37.19 -29.60
C ALA A 4 14.46 36.04 -30.54
N CYS A 5 14.87 34.89 -30.00
CA CYS A 5 15.20 33.66 -30.72
C CYS A 5 14.31 32.45 -30.34
N GLY A 6 13.31 32.61 -29.45
CA GLY A 6 12.37 31.54 -29.10
C GLY A 6 12.91 30.53 -28.07
N ILE A 7 13.92 30.91 -27.28
CA ILE A 7 14.32 30.14 -26.11
C ILE A 7 13.37 30.51 -24.97
N TYR A 8 12.59 29.52 -24.54
CA TYR A 8 11.81 29.62 -23.32
C TYR A 8 12.74 29.43 -22.11
N THR A 9 12.51 30.26 -21.10
CA THR A 9 13.21 30.16 -19.82
C THR A 9 12.20 29.89 -18.72
N GLY A 10 12.70 29.31 -17.65
CA GLY A 10 11.92 28.83 -16.53
C GLY A 10 12.79 28.53 -15.31
N PRO A 11 12.17 28.11 -14.20
CA PRO A 11 12.86 27.82 -12.96
C PRO A 11 13.71 26.56 -13.12
N CYS A 12 14.97 26.66 -12.71
CA CYS A 12 15.91 25.58 -12.55
C CYS A 12 16.18 25.39 -11.07
N CYS A 13 15.80 24.23 -10.54
CA CYS A 13 15.99 23.88 -9.13
C CYS A 13 17.27 23.10 -8.93
N PHE A 14 18.12 23.56 -8.02
CA PHE A 14 19.34 22.87 -7.63
C PHE A 14 19.15 22.05 -6.35
N LEU A 15 20.08 21.13 -6.10
CA LEU A 15 20.10 20.26 -4.92
C LEU A 15 20.29 21.03 -3.58
N ASP A 16 20.68 22.30 -3.63
CA ASP A 16 20.84 23.17 -2.46
C ASP A 16 19.64 24.12 -2.24
N ASP A 17 18.49 23.78 -2.83
CA ASP A 17 17.25 24.54 -2.84
C ASP A 17 17.37 25.93 -3.49
N THR A 18 18.42 26.18 -4.28
CA THR A 18 18.53 27.42 -5.05
C THR A 18 17.66 27.34 -6.30
N CYS A 19 16.94 28.44 -6.59
CA CYS A 19 16.20 28.61 -7.84
C CYS A 19 16.83 29.68 -8.74
N GLU A 20 17.12 29.32 -9.98
CA GLU A 20 17.54 30.27 -11.02
C GLU A 20 16.66 30.18 -12.26
N ILE A 21 16.43 31.31 -12.94
CA ILE A 21 15.71 31.31 -14.22
C ILE A 21 16.70 31.04 -15.35
N LEU A 22 16.69 29.82 -15.87
CA LEU A 22 17.58 29.35 -16.93
C LEU A 22 16.77 28.83 -18.13
N SER A 23 17.44 28.57 -19.25
CA SER A 23 16.85 27.73 -20.29
C SER A 23 16.89 26.26 -19.88
N ALA A 24 16.03 25.41 -20.44
CA ALA A 24 16.06 23.97 -20.15
C ALA A 24 17.44 23.34 -20.43
N ALA A 25 18.14 23.80 -21.46
CA ALA A 25 19.47 23.31 -21.80
C ALA A 25 20.54 23.74 -20.79
N ASP A 26 20.51 25.01 -20.36
CA ASP A 26 21.45 25.53 -19.37
C ASP A 26 21.21 24.92 -17.99
N CYS A 27 19.94 24.69 -17.64
CA CYS A 27 19.56 24.02 -16.40
C CYS A 27 20.09 22.59 -16.34
N LEU A 28 19.95 21.83 -17.43
CA LEU A 28 20.49 20.47 -17.53
C LEU A 28 22.02 20.47 -17.45
N VAL A 29 22.71 21.43 -18.09
CA VAL A 29 24.17 21.58 -18.01
C VAL A 29 24.63 21.90 -16.59
N ALA A 30 23.82 22.67 -15.86
CA ALA A 30 24.07 23.01 -14.46
C ALA A 30 23.63 21.89 -13.48
N GLU A 31 23.21 20.72 -13.99
CA GLU A 31 22.74 19.58 -13.21
C GLU A 31 21.53 19.89 -12.31
N GLY A 32 20.75 20.91 -12.68
CA GLY A 32 19.50 21.26 -12.02
C GLY A 32 18.28 20.61 -12.68
N GLU A 33 17.15 20.66 -11.97
CA GLU A 33 15.86 20.18 -12.43
C GLU A 33 15.03 21.32 -13.01
N TYR A 34 14.70 21.26 -14.30
CA TYR A 34 13.92 22.29 -14.98
C TYR A 34 12.42 22.09 -14.74
N LYS A 35 11.75 23.07 -14.09
CA LYS A 35 10.33 22.94 -13.70
C LYS A 35 9.33 23.37 -14.76
N GLY A 36 9.78 23.95 -15.87
CA GLY A 36 8.95 24.25 -17.03
C GLY A 36 9.02 25.69 -17.51
N ASP A 37 8.55 25.91 -18.74
CA ASP A 37 8.65 27.20 -19.43
C ASP A 37 7.68 28.25 -18.89
N ASN A 38 8.11 29.51 -18.86
CA ASN A 38 7.34 30.67 -18.41
C ASN A 38 6.84 30.59 -16.96
N LEU A 39 7.37 29.69 -16.15
CA LEU A 39 7.24 29.73 -14.70
C LEU A 39 8.32 30.65 -14.11
N THR A 40 8.03 31.25 -12.97
CA THR A 40 8.99 31.99 -12.14
C THR A 40 9.43 31.13 -10.96
N CYS A 41 10.53 31.49 -10.30
CA CYS A 41 10.95 30.81 -9.07
C CYS A 41 9.85 30.82 -8.00
N ALA A 42 9.11 31.92 -7.88
CA ALA A 42 7.97 32.01 -6.98
C ALA A 42 6.85 31.01 -7.33
N ASP A 43 6.65 30.68 -8.61
CA ASP A 43 5.64 29.70 -9.03
C ASP A 43 6.00 28.27 -8.62
N VAL A 44 7.25 28.02 -8.26
CA VAL A 44 7.78 26.71 -7.79
C VAL A 44 8.29 26.78 -6.35
N ASN A 45 7.73 27.69 -5.54
CA ASN A 45 8.11 27.89 -4.13
C ASN A 45 9.62 28.16 -3.93
N ASP A 46 10.25 28.85 -4.86
CA ASP A 46 11.69 29.11 -4.88
C ASP A 46 12.54 27.83 -4.76
N CYS A 47 12.01 26.70 -5.27
CA CYS A 47 12.60 25.36 -5.17
C CYS A 47 12.77 24.85 -3.73
N LEU A 48 12.16 25.51 -2.75
CA LEU A 48 12.11 25.00 -1.39
C LEU A 48 11.11 23.83 -1.32
N PRO A 49 11.43 22.74 -0.60
CA PRO A 49 10.50 21.65 -0.36
C PRO A 49 9.18 22.17 0.19
N ILE A 50 8.06 21.78 -0.43
CA ILE A 50 6.73 22.18 0.06
C ILE A 50 6.34 21.21 1.18
N PRO A 51 6.16 21.69 2.42
CA PRO A 51 5.78 20.82 3.52
C PRO A 51 4.37 20.25 3.35
N GLY A 52 4.10 19.15 4.01
CA GLY A 52 2.80 18.49 4.07
C GLY A 52 2.63 17.69 5.35
N ALA A 53 1.53 16.94 5.44
CA ALA A 53 1.26 16.04 6.54
C ALA A 53 2.17 14.81 6.46
N CYS A 54 2.74 14.43 7.60
CA CYS A 54 3.51 13.22 7.78
C CYS A 54 2.75 12.28 8.72
N CYS A 55 2.29 11.15 8.21
CA CYS A 55 1.56 10.17 8.99
C CYS A 55 2.51 9.18 9.66
N PHE A 56 2.21 8.88 10.91
CA PHE A 56 2.76 7.79 11.70
C PHE A 56 1.60 6.89 12.13
N ALA A 57 1.90 5.70 12.63
CA ALA A 57 0.89 4.71 13.04
C ALA A 57 -0.27 5.28 13.88
N ASP A 58 0.03 6.20 14.82
CA ASP A 58 -0.97 6.78 15.74
C ASP A 58 -1.01 8.32 15.71
N SER A 59 -0.27 8.97 14.83
CA SER A 59 -0.13 10.43 14.88
C SER A 59 0.15 11.05 13.52
N CYS A 60 -0.20 12.32 13.39
CA CYS A 60 0.10 13.10 12.20
C CYS A 60 0.95 14.30 12.59
N LEU A 61 2.01 14.57 11.83
CA LEU A 61 2.82 15.78 11.96
C LEU A 61 2.61 16.70 10.76
N ASP A 62 2.03 17.87 11.03
CA ASP A 62 1.89 18.91 10.02
C ASP A 62 3.24 19.52 9.64
N ASN A 63 3.27 20.09 8.43
CA ASN A 63 4.36 20.96 7.98
C ASN A 63 5.73 20.25 8.03
N THR A 64 5.77 19.01 7.54
CA THR A 64 6.97 18.19 7.41
C THR A 64 7.37 18.11 5.94
N THR A 65 8.66 18.10 5.61
CA THR A 65 9.10 17.80 4.24
C THR A 65 9.04 16.29 3.99
N ASP A 66 8.99 15.84 2.74
CA ASP A 66 9.06 14.41 2.40
C ASP A 66 10.31 13.74 3.01
N GLN A 67 11.48 14.38 2.83
CA GLN A 67 12.74 13.89 3.37
C GLN A 67 12.74 13.80 4.90
N ASP A 68 12.22 14.81 5.59
CA ASP A 68 12.15 14.78 7.06
C ASP A 68 11.13 13.74 7.53
N CYS A 69 10.00 13.61 6.84
CA CYS A 69 8.97 12.63 7.17
C CYS A 69 9.51 11.21 7.09
N ALA A 70 10.18 10.88 5.98
CA ALA A 70 10.87 9.62 5.80
C ALA A 70 11.99 9.42 6.85
N ALA A 71 12.75 10.47 7.19
CA ALA A 71 13.78 10.40 8.22
C ALA A 71 13.23 10.13 9.63
N PHE A 72 12.01 10.58 9.92
CA PHE A 72 11.28 10.25 11.16
C PHE A 72 10.60 8.88 11.11
N GLY A 73 10.61 8.19 9.96
CA GLY A 73 9.94 6.90 9.77
C GLY A 73 8.43 7.02 9.57
N GLY A 74 7.95 8.18 9.13
CA GLY A 74 6.56 8.40 8.75
C GLY A 74 6.34 8.31 7.24
N LEU A 75 5.08 8.29 6.83
CA LEU A 75 4.63 8.34 5.45
C LEU A 75 4.23 9.76 5.07
N PHE A 76 4.88 10.32 4.05
CA PHE A 76 4.56 11.65 3.56
C PHE A 76 3.30 11.62 2.71
N MET A 77 2.31 12.43 3.07
CA MET A 77 0.98 12.35 2.46
C MET A 77 0.79 13.29 1.27
N GLY A 78 1.87 13.97 0.85
CA GLY A 78 1.89 14.89 -0.27
C GLY A 78 2.00 16.35 0.15
N GLU A 79 2.46 17.18 -0.78
CA GLU A 79 2.70 18.61 -0.57
C GLU A 79 1.40 19.37 -0.23
N SER A 80 1.48 20.35 0.67
CA SER A 80 0.35 21.20 1.12
C SER A 80 -0.82 20.46 1.76
N THR A 81 -0.64 19.20 2.15
CA THR A 81 -1.63 18.45 2.95
C THR A 81 -1.52 18.81 4.43
N ASP A 82 -2.62 18.66 5.17
CA ASP A 82 -2.64 18.88 6.61
C ASP A 82 -3.29 17.71 7.37
N CYS A 83 -2.91 17.55 8.63
CA CYS A 83 -3.38 16.50 9.52
C CYS A 83 -4.85 16.62 9.89
N MET A 84 -5.51 17.74 9.57
CA MET A 84 -6.95 17.92 9.79
C MET A 84 -7.77 17.41 8.61
N SER A 85 -7.18 17.33 7.43
CA SER A 85 -7.80 16.87 6.18
C SER A 85 -7.37 15.46 5.79
N ILE A 86 -6.34 14.93 6.45
CA ILE A 86 -5.83 13.57 6.25
C ILE A 86 -6.13 12.69 7.45
N GLU A 87 -6.85 11.59 7.21
CA GLU A 87 -6.89 10.47 8.14
C GLU A 87 -5.56 9.72 8.02
N CYS A 88 -4.68 9.88 9.01
CA CYS A 88 -3.51 9.01 9.19
C CYS A 88 -3.86 7.61 9.68
N ALA A 89 -5.08 7.15 9.39
CA ALA A 89 -5.41 5.75 9.52
C ALA A 89 -4.29 4.98 8.83
N ASN A 90 -3.76 3.98 9.53
CA ASN A 90 -2.62 3.16 9.17
C ASN A 90 -2.97 2.26 7.96
N THR A 91 -3.50 2.85 6.89
CA THR A 91 -4.02 2.20 5.69
C THR A 91 -2.92 1.85 4.70
N ASP A 92 -1.68 2.24 4.96
CA ASP A 92 -0.53 1.81 4.17
C ASP A 92 0.45 1.04 5.03
N GLN A 93 0.31 -0.28 4.99
CA GLN A 93 1.26 -1.23 5.56
C GLN A 93 2.22 -1.78 4.48
N VAL A 94 2.29 -1.18 3.28
CA VAL A 94 3.23 -1.56 2.20
C VAL A 94 4.42 -0.61 2.15
N GLY A 95 4.20 0.69 2.38
CA GLY A 95 5.25 1.71 2.43
C GLY A 95 5.69 2.20 1.03
N PRO A 96 6.97 2.55 0.79
CA PRO A 96 7.41 3.21 -0.46
C PRO A 96 7.32 2.40 -1.75
N SER A 97 6.74 1.19 -1.72
CA SER A 97 6.65 0.28 -2.86
C SER A 97 8.00 -0.29 -3.35
N ASP A 98 9.00 -0.34 -2.46
CA ASP A 98 10.36 -0.80 -2.74
C ASP A 98 10.81 -2.01 -1.91
N GLY A 99 9.91 -2.54 -1.07
CA GLY A 99 10.18 -3.66 -0.17
C GLY A 99 10.96 -3.30 1.11
N SER A 100 11.35 -2.03 1.30
CA SER A 100 12.14 -1.59 2.45
C SER A 100 11.42 -1.77 3.80
N MET A 101 10.09 -1.86 3.77
CA MET A 101 9.22 -2.01 4.94
C MET A 101 8.75 -3.45 5.15
N LEU A 102 9.23 -4.42 4.37
CA LEU A 102 8.90 -5.83 4.60
C LEU A 102 9.76 -6.42 5.72
N ASP A 103 9.17 -7.30 6.53
CA ASP A 103 9.86 -7.97 7.64
C ASP A 103 10.51 -9.31 7.24
N GLY A 104 10.32 -9.73 5.98
CA GLY A 104 10.83 -10.98 5.41
C GLY A 104 10.03 -12.24 5.77
N ASN A 105 8.98 -12.12 6.58
CA ASN A 105 8.05 -13.22 6.85
C ASN A 105 6.95 -13.25 5.79
N ILE A 106 6.42 -14.43 5.49
CA ILE A 106 5.21 -14.59 4.67
C ILE A 106 4.21 -15.42 5.46
N THR A 107 2.94 -15.00 5.43
CA THR A 107 1.84 -15.65 6.15
C THR A 107 0.85 -16.26 5.15
N ALA A 108 0.39 -17.48 5.42
CA ALA A 108 -0.43 -18.22 4.47
C ALA A 108 -1.79 -17.55 4.24
N SER A 109 -2.10 -17.31 2.97
CA SER A 109 -3.39 -16.83 2.49
C SER A 109 -3.65 -17.49 1.14
N GLN A 110 -4.64 -18.38 1.08
CA GLN A 110 -4.94 -19.19 -0.09
C GLN A 110 -6.32 -19.88 0.02
N ILE A 111 -7.07 -19.89 -1.08
CA ILE A 111 -8.10 -20.90 -1.34
C ILE A 111 -7.45 -22.06 -2.08
N PHE A 112 -7.45 -23.22 -1.45
CA PHE A 112 -6.90 -24.46 -1.97
C PHE A 112 -7.88 -25.19 -2.88
N GLU A 113 -7.37 -26.13 -3.66
CA GLU A 113 -8.17 -27.11 -4.37
C GLU A 113 -9.00 -27.97 -3.42
N VAL A 114 -10.09 -28.58 -3.92
CA VAL A 114 -11.04 -29.37 -3.12
C VAL A 114 -10.37 -30.43 -2.25
N ALA A 115 -9.27 -31.05 -2.73
CA ALA A 115 -8.54 -32.07 -1.97
C ALA A 115 -7.92 -31.52 -0.66
N ASN A 116 -7.66 -30.22 -0.62
CA ASN A 116 -7.01 -29.50 0.47
C ASN A 116 -7.92 -28.39 1.05
N GLU A 117 -9.24 -28.47 0.86
CA GLU A 117 -10.20 -27.45 1.34
C GLU A 117 -10.09 -27.18 2.86
N ALA A 118 -9.64 -28.16 3.64
CA ALA A 118 -9.39 -28.02 5.07
C ALA A 118 -8.36 -26.92 5.40
N TYR A 119 -7.48 -26.60 4.44
CA TYR A 119 -6.39 -25.64 4.56
C TYR A 119 -6.73 -24.27 3.98
N ASN A 120 -7.96 -24.02 3.51
CA ASN A 120 -8.36 -22.67 3.10
C ASN A 120 -8.10 -21.68 4.24
N ILE A 121 -7.28 -20.66 3.96
CA ILE A 121 -6.75 -19.75 4.97
C ILE A 121 -6.69 -18.33 4.42
N ALA A 122 -6.91 -17.34 5.28
CA ALA A 122 -6.75 -15.94 4.97
C ALA A 122 -5.80 -15.29 5.98
N THR A 123 -4.84 -14.52 5.51
CA THR A 123 -4.13 -13.54 6.35
C THR A 123 -4.98 -12.28 6.41
N LEU A 124 -5.21 -11.77 7.61
CA LEU A 124 -5.96 -10.54 7.85
C LEU A 124 -5.12 -9.52 8.59
N ASP A 125 -5.40 -8.26 8.32
CA ASP A 125 -4.94 -7.13 9.12
C ASP A 125 -6.10 -6.14 9.34
N ASN A 126 -6.05 -5.35 10.40
CA ASN A 126 -7.11 -4.44 10.81
C ASN A 126 -6.83 -3.01 10.38
N PHE A 127 -7.88 -2.32 9.97
CA PHE A 127 -7.84 -0.91 9.62
C PHE A 127 -9.04 -0.21 10.26
N SER A 128 -8.79 0.95 10.86
CA SER A 128 -9.82 1.77 11.51
C SER A 128 -10.11 3.03 10.71
N PHE A 129 -11.40 3.38 10.61
CA PHE A 129 -11.88 4.59 9.94
C PHE A 129 -12.71 5.41 10.92
N ASP A 130 -12.46 6.73 10.98
CA ASP A 130 -13.15 7.63 11.91
C ASP A 130 -14.49 8.14 11.37
N SER A 131 -14.70 7.98 10.07
CA SER A 131 -15.88 8.43 9.35
C SER A 131 -16.36 7.38 8.33
N GLU A 132 -17.46 7.68 7.64
CA GLU A 132 -17.88 6.82 6.52
C GLU A 132 -16.87 6.97 5.38
N THR A 133 -16.25 5.85 4.99
CA THR A 133 -15.15 5.82 4.04
C THR A 133 -15.50 4.89 2.88
N ILE A 134 -15.20 5.33 1.66
CA ILE A 134 -15.37 4.52 0.45
C ILE A 134 -14.02 3.91 0.11
N ILE A 135 -13.94 2.58 0.16
CA ILE A 135 -12.74 1.83 -0.23
C ILE A 135 -12.77 1.58 -1.73
N THR A 136 -11.74 2.05 -2.44
CA THR A 136 -11.64 1.97 -3.90
C THR A 136 -10.73 0.85 -4.37
N SER A 137 -9.73 0.48 -3.57
CA SER A 137 -8.90 -0.69 -3.85
C SER A 137 -8.18 -1.19 -2.60
N ILE A 138 -7.79 -2.45 -2.64
CA ILE A 138 -6.84 -3.06 -1.73
C ILE A 138 -5.62 -3.49 -2.52
N GLU A 139 -4.44 -3.13 -2.03
CA GLU A 139 -3.17 -3.62 -2.55
C GLU A 139 -2.56 -4.58 -1.53
N ALA A 140 -1.86 -5.59 -2.04
CA ALA A 140 -1.21 -6.59 -1.22
C ALA A 140 0.11 -7.03 -1.87
N VAL A 141 1.12 -7.27 -1.05
CA VAL A 141 2.35 -7.92 -1.53
C VAL A 141 2.18 -9.43 -1.41
N ILE A 142 2.07 -10.10 -2.56
CA ILE A 142 1.92 -11.55 -2.66
C ILE A 142 3.29 -12.20 -2.83
N ASP A 143 3.54 -13.24 -2.05
CA ASP A 143 4.66 -14.14 -2.25
C ASP A 143 4.22 -15.57 -1.90
N GLY A 144 5.14 -16.53 -1.92
CA GLY A 144 4.80 -17.91 -1.63
C GLY A 144 5.99 -18.84 -1.45
N TRP A 145 5.69 -20.09 -1.11
CA TRP A 145 6.69 -21.12 -0.87
C TRP A 145 6.18 -22.49 -1.34
N ASN A 146 6.92 -23.56 -1.05
CA ASN A 146 6.55 -24.93 -1.41
C ASN A 146 6.25 -25.14 -2.91
N GLY A 147 6.98 -24.45 -3.79
CA GLY A 147 6.83 -24.58 -5.24
C GLY A 147 6.12 -23.40 -5.92
N TYR A 148 5.71 -22.39 -5.14
CA TYR A 148 5.29 -21.10 -5.70
C TYR A 148 6.43 -20.46 -6.50
N SER A 149 6.08 -19.92 -7.66
CA SER A 149 7.03 -19.21 -8.53
C SER A 149 6.68 -17.73 -8.63
N ASP A 150 5.42 -17.45 -8.97
CA ASP A 150 4.93 -16.12 -9.26
C ASP A 150 3.39 -16.13 -9.37
N ILE A 151 2.83 -14.93 -9.50
CA ILE A 151 1.39 -14.70 -9.53
C ILE A 151 0.67 -15.28 -10.76
N SER A 152 1.38 -15.68 -11.83
CA SER A 152 0.73 -16.25 -13.03
C SER A 152 0.07 -17.60 -12.76
N SER A 153 0.43 -18.25 -11.65
CA SER A 153 -0.17 -19.48 -11.16
C SER A 153 -1.49 -19.27 -10.42
N ILE A 154 -1.81 -18.02 -10.05
CA ILE A 154 -3.03 -17.64 -9.35
C ILE A 154 -4.16 -17.45 -10.38
N THR A 155 -5.30 -18.08 -10.11
CA THR A 155 -6.45 -18.12 -11.02
C THR A 155 -7.55 -17.13 -10.65
N ASN A 156 -7.61 -16.72 -9.38
CA ASN A 156 -8.60 -15.81 -8.84
C ASN A 156 -8.08 -15.22 -7.52
N TYR A 157 -8.66 -14.10 -7.10
CA TYR A 157 -8.41 -13.48 -5.82
C TYR A 157 -9.74 -13.19 -5.15
N THR A 158 -9.96 -13.70 -3.94
CA THR A 158 -11.08 -13.24 -3.11
C THR A 158 -10.58 -12.08 -2.27
N VAL A 159 -11.23 -10.92 -2.41
CA VAL A 159 -11.13 -9.83 -1.44
C VAL A 159 -12.27 -9.99 -0.45
N SER A 160 -11.94 -10.04 0.83
CA SER A 160 -12.92 -10.12 1.92
C SER A 160 -12.66 -9.06 2.97
N ILE A 161 -13.72 -8.37 3.39
CA ILE A 161 -13.74 -7.43 4.50
C ILE A 161 -14.66 -8.00 5.57
N TYR A 162 -14.16 -8.06 6.80
CA TYR A 162 -14.88 -8.65 7.93
C TYR A 162 -15.14 -7.64 9.03
N SER A 163 -16.26 -7.80 9.73
CA SER A 163 -16.58 -6.98 10.90
C SER A 163 -15.82 -7.42 12.16
N SER A 164 -15.23 -8.61 12.13
CA SER A 164 -14.47 -9.19 13.25
C SER A 164 -13.65 -10.39 12.79
N THR A 165 -12.61 -10.74 13.54
CA THR A 165 -11.82 -11.96 13.30
C THR A 165 -12.67 -13.23 13.46
N ALA A 166 -13.67 -13.23 14.34
CA ALA A 166 -14.60 -14.35 14.51
C ALA A 166 -15.47 -14.61 13.27
N ALA A 167 -15.83 -13.56 12.52
CA ALA A 167 -16.52 -13.70 11.24
C ALA A 167 -15.61 -14.40 10.22
N ALA A 168 -14.37 -13.94 10.09
CA ALA A 168 -13.37 -14.59 9.23
C ALA A 168 -13.09 -16.04 9.63
N GLY A 169 -13.13 -16.37 10.92
CA GLY A 169 -13.01 -17.73 11.42
C GLY A 169 -14.20 -18.63 11.11
N SER A 170 -15.36 -18.06 10.73
CA SER A 170 -16.57 -18.83 10.42
C SER A 170 -16.62 -19.24 8.96
N ASP A 171 -16.27 -18.32 8.06
CA ASP A 171 -16.02 -18.59 6.65
C ASP A 171 -15.12 -17.48 6.05
N LEU A 172 -14.56 -17.73 4.87
CA LEU A 172 -13.66 -16.78 4.19
C LEU A 172 -14.38 -15.79 3.26
N VAL A 173 -15.71 -15.70 3.37
CA VAL A 173 -16.56 -14.78 2.61
C VAL A 173 -16.89 -13.60 3.52
N GLY A 174 -16.19 -12.49 3.33
CA GLY A 174 -16.34 -11.28 4.15
C GLY A 174 -17.80 -10.92 4.43
N ASP A 175 -18.17 -10.87 5.72
CA ASP A 175 -19.53 -10.59 6.17
C ASP A 175 -19.94 -9.12 5.96
N VAL A 176 -18.94 -8.24 5.78
CA VAL A 176 -19.12 -6.84 5.41
C VAL A 176 -19.08 -6.67 3.89
N TYR A 177 -18.09 -7.26 3.23
CA TYR A 177 -17.92 -7.18 1.78
C TYR A 177 -17.11 -8.37 1.29
N SER A 178 -17.48 -8.94 0.14
CA SER A 178 -16.68 -9.96 -0.52
C SER A 178 -16.85 -9.91 -2.03
N ILE A 179 -15.76 -10.06 -2.76
CA ILE A 179 -15.75 -10.13 -4.23
C ILE A 179 -14.59 -10.98 -4.73
N ASP A 180 -14.84 -11.71 -5.82
CA ASP A 180 -13.82 -12.42 -6.56
C ASP A 180 -13.34 -11.59 -7.75
N ILE A 181 -12.02 -11.48 -7.91
CA ILE A 181 -11.35 -10.73 -8.97
C ILE A 181 -10.36 -11.64 -9.68
N VAL A 182 -10.56 -11.81 -10.99
CA VAL A 182 -9.73 -12.72 -11.80
C VAL A 182 -8.40 -12.08 -12.23
N THR A 183 -8.37 -10.76 -12.43
CA THR A 183 -7.19 -10.07 -12.95
C THR A 183 -6.86 -8.86 -12.08
N PRO A 184 -5.75 -8.90 -11.33
CA PRO A 184 -5.30 -7.75 -10.56
C PRO A 184 -4.62 -6.71 -11.47
N ALA A 185 -4.51 -5.49 -10.96
CA ALA A 185 -3.52 -4.55 -11.46
C ALA A 185 -2.13 -4.96 -10.95
N ILE A 186 -1.13 -5.00 -11.83
CA ILE A 186 0.27 -5.19 -11.45
C ILE A 186 0.86 -3.82 -11.22
N LEU A 187 1.34 -3.57 -10.00
CA LEU A 187 1.83 -2.27 -9.58
C LEU A 187 3.35 -2.21 -9.69
N THR A 188 3.90 -0.99 -9.66
CA THR A 188 5.35 -0.83 -9.66
C THR A 188 5.88 -1.28 -8.30
N TRP A 189 6.82 -2.22 -8.33
CA TRP A 189 7.38 -2.85 -7.14
C TRP A 189 8.84 -3.24 -7.38
N THR A 190 9.70 -2.98 -6.41
CA THR A 190 11.12 -3.38 -6.48
C THR A 190 11.59 -4.25 -5.32
N GLY A 191 10.66 -4.63 -4.43
CA GLY A 191 10.93 -5.55 -3.32
C GLY A 191 10.81 -7.02 -3.71
N GLU A 192 10.98 -7.91 -2.73
CA GLU A 192 10.64 -9.34 -2.88
C GLU A 192 9.12 -9.52 -3.01
N GLY A 193 8.69 -10.59 -3.70
CA GLY A 193 7.28 -10.82 -4.03
C GLY A 193 6.74 -9.92 -5.15
N GLU A 194 5.42 -9.80 -5.23
CA GLU A 194 4.72 -9.00 -6.24
C GLU A 194 3.65 -8.12 -5.58
N LEU A 195 3.71 -6.80 -5.80
CA LEU A 195 2.66 -5.89 -5.36
C LEU A 195 1.51 -5.87 -6.39
N ILE A 196 0.32 -6.27 -5.95
CA ILE A 196 -0.88 -6.25 -6.76
C ILE A 196 -1.90 -5.27 -6.21
N GLY A 197 -2.75 -4.73 -7.10
CA GLY A 197 -3.91 -3.91 -6.74
C GLY A 197 -5.22 -4.55 -7.18
N LEU A 198 -6.21 -4.52 -6.30
CA LEU A 198 -7.54 -5.11 -6.51
C LEU A 198 -8.60 -4.04 -6.30
N ASN A 199 -9.23 -3.61 -7.40
CA ASN A 199 -10.24 -2.55 -7.37
C ASN A 199 -11.56 -3.08 -6.78
N ILE A 200 -12.09 -2.35 -5.80
CA ILE A 200 -13.35 -2.65 -5.12
C ILE A 200 -14.19 -1.38 -4.98
N ASN A 201 -15.41 -1.53 -4.47
CA ASN A 201 -16.24 -0.40 -4.08
C ASN A 201 -17.04 -0.78 -2.84
N ALA A 202 -16.43 -0.60 -1.67
CA ALA A 202 -17.04 -0.88 -0.38
C ALA A 202 -17.26 0.44 0.37
N VAL A 203 -18.48 0.66 0.86
CA VAL A 203 -18.79 1.82 1.71
C VAL A 203 -18.84 1.34 3.15
N LEU A 204 -17.89 1.80 3.96
CA LEU A 204 -17.73 1.37 5.34
C LEU A 204 -18.09 2.53 6.28
N PRO A 205 -19.06 2.36 7.19
CA PRO A 205 -19.24 3.28 8.31
C PRO A 205 -17.98 3.33 9.18
N ALA A 206 -17.83 4.39 9.97
CA ALA A 206 -16.77 4.50 10.98
C ALA A 206 -16.69 3.23 11.85
N GLY A 207 -15.48 2.72 12.05
CA GLY A 207 -15.22 1.48 12.74
C GLY A 207 -13.92 0.80 12.32
N GLU A 208 -13.61 -0.28 13.01
CA GLU A 208 -12.50 -1.18 12.67
C GLU A 208 -13.00 -2.35 11.82
N TYR A 209 -12.25 -2.69 10.78
CA TYR A 209 -12.54 -3.79 9.88
C TYR A 209 -11.28 -4.59 9.58
N TYR A 210 -11.45 -5.86 9.26
CA TYR A 210 -10.36 -6.78 8.95
C TYR A 210 -10.36 -7.09 7.47
N PHE A 211 -9.25 -6.85 6.79
CA PHE A 211 -9.13 -7.00 5.34
C PHE A 211 -8.30 -8.22 4.99
N ALA A 212 -8.70 -8.94 3.95
CA ALA A 212 -7.95 -10.08 3.44
C ALA A 212 -7.95 -10.11 1.91
N VAL A 213 -6.79 -10.44 1.34
CA VAL A 213 -6.64 -10.88 -0.05
C VAL A 213 -6.29 -12.35 -0.03
N ILE A 214 -7.08 -13.17 -0.72
CA ILE A 214 -6.98 -14.63 -0.70
C ILE A 214 -6.80 -15.14 -2.13
N PRO A 215 -5.56 -15.41 -2.58
CA PRO A 215 -5.28 -16.04 -3.86
C PRO A 215 -5.87 -17.45 -4.00
N TRP A 216 -6.22 -17.83 -5.23
CA TRP A 216 -6.70 -19.17 -5.58
C TRP A 216 -5.68 -19.85 -6.49
N ASN A 217 -5.03 -20.89 -5.98
CA ASN A 217 -4.15 -21.75 -6.76
C ASN A 217 -4.14 -23.16 -6.19
N ASP A 218 -3.85 -24.14 -7.04
CA ASP A 218 -3.75 -25.55 -6.64
C ASP A 218 -2.37 -25.82 -6.05
N PHE A 219 -2.33 -26.23 -4.79
CA PHE A 219 -1.09 -26.42 -4.05
C PHE A 219 -0.17 -27.46 -4.69
N SER A 220 -0.74 -28.52 -5.27
CA SER A 220 0.03 -29.62 -5.83
C SER A 220 0.84 -29.24 -7.08
N VAL A 221 0.45 -28.17 -7.76
CA VAL A 221 1.08 -27.70 -9.01
C VAL A 221 1.73 -26.34 -8.89
N ALA A 222 1.20 -25.46 -8.03
CA ALA A 222 1.59 -24.05 -7.93
C ALA A 222 2.13 -23.66 -6.55
N GLY A 223 2.26 -24.61 -5.63
CA GLY A 223 2.74 -24.35 -4.27
C GLY A 223 1.77 -23.51 -3.44
N GLN A 224 2.29 -22.88 -2.38
CA GLN A 224 1.49 -22.15 -1.41
C GLN A 224 1.69 -20.64 -1.54
N THR A 225 0.60 -19.88 -1.58
CA THR A 225 0.62 -18.42 -1.56
C THR A 225 0.50 -17.87 -0.14
N GLY A 226 0.94 -16.63 0.00
CA GLY A 226 0.78 -15.87 1.22
C GLY A 226 0.92 -14.38 1.01
N ILE A 227 0.71 -13.66 2.10
CA ILE A 227 0.87 -12.21 2.18
C ILE A 227 2.18 -11.93 2.91
N ALA A 228 3.01 -11.08 2.32
CA ALA A 228 4.26 -10.65 2.95
C ALA A 228 3.97 -9.91 4.26
N GLY A 229 4.84 -10.07 5.24
CA GLY A 229 4.80 -9.35 6.50
C GLY A 229 5.41 -7.96 6.37
N SER A 230 4.92 -7.04 7.19
CA SER A 230 5.32 -5.63 7.19
C SER A 230 5.78 -5.16 8.56
N THR A 231 6.75 -4.24 8.55
CA THR A 231 7.17 -3.49 9.74
C THR A 231 6.26 -2.30 10.03
N LEU A 232 5.33 -1.98 9.12
CA LEU A 232 4.30 -0.94 9.28
C LEU A 232 2.99 -1.58 9.74
N GLY A 233 2.31 -0.95 10.71
CA GLY A 233 1.07 -1.46 11.29
C GLY A 233 1.06 -1.31 12.82
N ASP A 234 0.12 -1.97 13.49
CA ASP A 234 -0.04 -1.94 14.95
C ASP A 234 0.72 -3.08 15.69
N GLY A 235 1.35 -3.97 14.94
CA GLY A 235 2.11 -5.12 15.41
C GLY A 235 1.27 -6.40 15.57
N SER A 236 0.01 -6.39 15.12
CA SER A 236 -0.86 -7.55 15.09
C SER A 236 -1.33 -7.86 13.66
N PHE A 237 -1.41 -9.15 13.36
CA PHE A 237 -2.13 -9.67 12.20
C PHE A 237 -2.90 -10.93 12.62
N TRP A 238 -3.81 -11.42 11.79
CA TRP A 238 -4.55 -12.64 12.06
C TRP A 238 -4.47 -13.62 10.91
N GLN A 239 -4.67 -14.89 11.23
CA GLN A 239 -4.96 -15.91 10.24
C GLN A 239 -6.27 -16.59 10.56
N ALA A 240 -7.18 -16.62 9.59
CA ALA A 240 -8.43 -17.36 9.69
C ALA A 240 -8.37 -18.62 8.83
N ASN A 241 -8.62 -19.77 9.42
CA ASN A 241 -8.71 -21.07 8.75
C ASN A 241 -9.99 -21.77 9.22
N PRO A 242 -11.16 -21.46 8.62
CA PRO A 242 -12.46 -21.92 9.12
C PRO A 242 -12.59 -23.44 9.25
N ASN A 243 -11.89 -24.18 8.38
CA ASN A 243 -11.93 -25.65 8.37
C ASN A 243 -10.89 -26.29 9.30
N GLY A 244 -10.01 -25.50 9.93
CA GLY A 244 -9.09 -25.94 10.99
C GLY A 244 -7.95 -26.88 10.56
N GLY A 245 -7.65 -27.00 9.26
CA GLY A 245 -6.57 -27.83 8.73
C GLY A 245 -5.18 -27.53 9.29
N PHE A 246 -4.91 -26.28 9.70
CA PHE A 246 -3.61 -25.89 10.28
C PHE A 246 -3.49 -26.14 11.79
N GLY A 247 -4.58 -26.51 12.48
CA GLY A 247 -4.54 -26.95 13.88
C GLY A 247 -4.41 -25.87 14.94
N PHE A 248 -4.47 -24.58 14.58
CA PHE A 248 -4.50 -23.45 15.53
C PHE A 248 -5.92 -23.04 15.95
N GLY A 249 -6.94 -23.79 15.54
CA GLY A 249 -8.35 -23.39 15.65
C GLY A 249 -8.82 -22.70 14.38
N THR A 250 -9.91 -21.94 14.47
CA THR A 250 -10.48 -21.21 13.32
C THR A 250 -9.81 -19.88 13.07
N VAL A 251 -9.20 -19.28 14.10
CA VAL A 251 -8.51 -17.99 14.06
C VAL A 251 -7.31 -18.04 15.00
N GLN A 252 -6.21 -17.43 14.60
CA GLN A 252 -5.10 -17.07 15.48
C GLN A 252 -4.67 -15.63 15.24
N GLU A 253 -4.14 -14.98 16.28
CA GLU A 253 -3.43 -13.71 16.21
C GLU A 253 -1.93 -13.99 16.15
N GLY A 254 -1.23 -13.31 15.25
CA GLY A 254 0.22 -13.33 15.10
C GLY A 254 0.84 -12.01 15.54
N THR A 255 2.16 -11.99 15.72
CA THR A 255 2.94 -10.77 16.01
C THR A 255 3.63 -10.30 14.73
N GLY A 256 3.41 -9.05 14.34
CA GLY A 256 3.83 -8.47 13.07
C GLY A 256 2.63 -7.85 12.36
N ASN A 257 2.78 -7.48 11.09
CA ASN A 257 1.68 -6.94 10.28
C ASN A 257 1.67 -7.64 8.92
N ALA A 258 0.57 -7.59 8.20
CA ALA A 258 0.50 -7.99 6.81
C ALA A 258 0.68 -6.77 5.88
N ALA A 259 1.36 -6.95 4.76
CA ALA A 259 1.64 -5.87 3.81
C ALA A 259 0.40 -5.58 2.94
N TYR A 260 -0.55 -4.86 3.50
CA TYR A 260 -1.75 -4.36 2.84
C TYR A 260 -1.75 -2.83 2.68
N ARG A 261 -2.29 -2.32 1.57
CA ARG A 261 -2.59 -0.90 1.42
C ARG A 261 -4.04 -0.70 1.00
N ILE A 262 -4.78 0.10 1.76
CA ILE A 262 -6.20 0.39 1.54
C ILE A 262 -6.33 1.78 0.95
N ASN A 263 -6.75 1.86 -0.30
CA ASN A 263 -6.99 3.13 -0.98
C ASN A 263 -8.46 3.54 -0.82
N THR A 264 -8.67 4.81 -0.53
CA THR A 264 -9.98 5.39 -0.20
C THR A 264 -10.31 6.59 -1.10
N GLN A 265 -11.58 6.97 -1.17
CA GLN A 265 -12.08 8.16 -1.89
C GLN A 265 -12.47 9.29 -0.94
#